data_AF-A0A1A3SRI3-F1
#
_entry.id   AF-A0A1A3SRI3-F1
#
_cell.length_a   1.000
_cell.length_b   1.000
_cell.length_c   1.000
_cell.angle_alpha   90.00
_cell.angle_beta   90.00
_cell.angle_gamma   90.00
#
_symmetry.space_group_name_H-M   'P 1'
#
loop_
_entity.id
_entity.type
_entity.pdbx_description
1 polymer ?
#
loop_
_entity_poly.entity_id
_entity_poly.type
_entity_poly.pdbx_seq_one_letter_code
_entity_poly.pdbx_strand_id
1 'polypeptide(L)' 'MEPVEINAGAWYLRGVPADVGYRWDVCEPITGQVVAEVSLDPRSGLIDTKAQSGYAEAAQTAADAVRRFADSPFGDA' A
#
# COMPACT_ATOMS: atom_id res chain seq x y z
N MET A 1 5.55 -5.41 13.96
CA MET A 1 6.17 -4.89 12.74
C MET A 1 5.79 -3.43 12.66
N GLU A 2 6.76 -2.54 12.49
CA GLU A 2 6.47 -1.11 12.38
C GLU A 2 5.73 -0.83 11.07
N PRO A 3 4.72 0.06 11.08
CA PRO A 3 3.99 0.40 9.88
C PRO A 3 4.93 1.11 8.90
N VAL A 4 5.15 0.50 7.74
CA VAL A 4 5.98 1.07 6.67
C VAL A 4 5.15 2.06 5.87
N GLU A 5 5.69 3.23 5.55
CA GLU A 5 5.04 4.22 4.69
C GLU A 5 5.68 4.21 3.29
N ILE A 6 4.87 4.28 2.24
CA ILE A 6 5.35 4.23 0.85
C ILE A 6 4.83 5.46 0.08
N ASN A 7 5.74 6.20 -0.53
CA ASN A 7 5.36 7.22 -1.50
C ASN A 7 5.12 6.56 -2.87
N ALA A 8 3.89 6.64 -3.38
CA ALA A 8 3.49 6.09 -4.68
C ALA A 8 3.22 7.22 -5.70
N GLY A 9 4.09 8.24 -5.72
CA GLY A 9 3.98 9.39 -6.60
C GLY A 9 2.81 10.29 -6.25
N ALA A 10 1.66 10.07 -6.90
CA ALA A 10 0.45 10.84 -6.68
C ALA A 10 -0.32 10.42 -5.41
N TRP A 11 0.02 9.28 -4.81
CA TRP A 11 -0.67 8.73 -3.65
C TRP A 11 0.32 8.44 -2.51
N TYR A 12 -0.19 8.51 -1.29
CA TYR A 12 0.56 8.15 -0.08
C TYR A 12 0.01 6.87 0.53
N LEU A 13 0.86 5.88 0.76
CA LEU A 13 0.49 4.63 1.43
C LEU A 13 0.91 4.71 2.88
N ARG A 14 -0.06 4.85 3.77
CA ARG A 14 0.18 4.85 5.21
C ARG A 14 0.09 3.44 5.74
N GLY A 15 1.17 2.93 6.33
CA GLY A 15 1.19 1.62 6.96
C GLY A 15 0.17 1.55 8.10
N VAL A 16 -0.60 0.47 8.16
CA VAL A 16 -1.55 0.21 9.24
C VAL A 16 -1.25 -1.14 9.91
N PRO A 17 -1.51 -1.27 11.22
CA PRO A 17 -1.32 -2.54 11.90
C PRO A 17 -2.24 -3.61 11.30
N ALA A 18 -1.66 -4.75 10.96
CA ALA A 18 -2.36 -5.93 10.47
C ALA A 18 -1.95 -7.16 11.30
N ASP A 19 -2.90 -8.07 11.50
CA ASP A 19 -2.66 -9.34 12.22
C ASP A 19 -1.75 -10.28 11.40
N VAL A 20 -1.84 -10.20 10.07
CA VAL A 20 -1.07 -10.98 9.10
C VAL A 20 -0.62 -10.11 7.93
N GLY A 21 0.66 -10.20 7.61
CA GLY A 21 1.28 -9.50 6.47
C GLY A 21 1.42 -8.00 6.67
N TYR A 22 1.53 -7.28 5.56
CA TYR A 22 1.59 -5.83 5.53
C TYR A 22 0.28 -5.26 4.96
N ARG A 23 -0.16 -4.12 5.48
CA ARG A 23 -1.33 -3.42 4.98
C ARG A 23 -1.08 -1.91 4.95
N TRP A 24 -1.64 -1.26 3.95
CA TRP A 24 -1.57 0.18 3.75
C TRP A 24 -2.93 0.77 3.41
N ASP A 25 -3.22 1.91 4.02
CA ASP A 25 -4.25 2.85 3.55
C ASP A 25 -3.67 3.70 2.42
N VAL A 26 -4.36 3.79 1.29
CA VAL A 26 -4.02 4.69 0.18
C VAL A 26 -4.73 6.02 0.39
N CYS A 27 -3.95 7.05 0.72
CA CYS A 27 -4.42 8.39 1.02
C CYS A 27 -4.25 9.33 -0.17
N GLU A 28 -5.25 10.18 -0.40
CA GLU A 28 -5.11 11.36 -1.25
C GLU A 28 -4.13 12.36 -0.59
N PRO A 29 -3.12 12.87 -1.31
CA PRO A 29 -2.01 13.60 -0.70
C PRO A 29 -2.40 14.97 -0.14
N ILE A 30 -3.46 15.59 -0.65
CA ILE A 30 -3.88 16.94 -0.26
C ILE A 30 -4.92 16.87 0.87
N THR A 31 -5.88 15.96 0.78
CA THR A 31 -7.01 15.88 1.72
C THR A 31 -6.79 14.86 2.84
N GLY A 32 -5.86 13.91 2.66
CA GLY A 32 -5.65 12.79 3.58
C GLY A 32 -6.76 11.75 3.56
N GLN A 33 -7.69 11.83 2.58
CA GLN A 33 -8.79 10.89 2.46
C GLN A 33 -8.28 9.50 2.06
N VAL A 34 -8.73 8.46 2.76
CA VAL A 34 -8.45 7.06 2.39
C VAL A 34 -9.40 6.65 1.27
N VAL A 35 -8.84 6.34 0.10
CA VAL A 35 -9.60 6.01 -1.12
C VAL A 35 -9.44 4.56 -1.56
N ALA A 36 -8.40 3.89 -1.08
CA ALA A 36 -8.18 2.46 -1.29
C ALA A 36 -7.36 1.85 -0.14
N GLU A 37 -7.30 0.53 -0.11
CA GLU A 37 -6.45 -0.27 0.76
C GLU A 37 -5.63 -1.24 -0.11
N VAL A 38 -4.38 -1.46 0.28
CA VAL A 38 -3.51 -2.50 -0.31
C VAL A 38 -2.99 -3.39 0.80
N SER A 39 -2.99 -4.70 0.57
CA SER A 39 -2.41 -5.68 1.50
C SER A 39 -1.40 -6.56 0.76
N LEU A 40 -0.27 -6.88 1.40
CA LEU A 40 0.76 -7.78 0.91
C LEU A 40 0.92 -8.94 1.89
N ASP A 41 0.81 -10.17 1.38
CA ASP A 41 1.23 -11.35 2.10
C ASP A 41 2.72 -11.63 1.80
N PRO A 42 3.64 -11.47 2.77
CA PRO A 42 5.08 -11.63 2.52
C PRO A 42 5.52 -13.09 2.32
N ARG A 43 4.66 -14.08 2.62
CA ARG A 43 5.01 -15.50 2.41
C ARG A 43 4.77 -15.95 0.98
N SER A 44 3.68 -15.50 0.38
CA SER A 44 3.23 -15.85 -0.96
C SER A 44 3.54 -14.77 -2.00
N GLY A 45 3.78 -13.53 -1.56
CA GLY A 45 3.95 -12.37 -2.43
C GLY A 45 2.65 -11.89 -3.09
N LEU A 46 1.49 -12.37 -2.62
CA LEU A 46 0.19 -11.96 -3.12
C LEU A 46 -0.15 -10.55 -2.64
N ILE A 47 -0.62 -9.71 -3.57
CA ILE A 47 -1.07 -8.35 -3.31
C ILE A 47 -2.58 -8.29 -3.57
N ASP A 48 -3.35 -7.89 -2.56
CA ASP A 48 -4.79 -7.63 -2.67
C ASP A 48 -5.04 -6.13 -2.62
N THR A 49 -6.07 -5.67 -3.35
CA THR A 49 -6.45 -4.25 -3.36
C THR A 49 -7.94 -4.08 -3.22
N LYS A 50 -8.35 -3.08 -2.43
CA LYS A 50 -9.75 -2.69 -2.27
C LYS A 50 -9.87 -1.20 -2.51
N ALA A 51 -10.44 -0.82 -3.65
CA ALA A 51 -10.66 0.57 -4.00
C ALA A 51 -12.12 0.98 -3.74
N GLN A 52 -12.31 2.23 -3.32
CA GLN A 52 -13.62 2.88 -3.45
C GLN A 52 -13.97 3.06 -4.93
N SER A 53 -15.26 3.14 -5.25
CA SER A 53 -15.73 3.37 -6.62
C SER A 53 -15.14 4.66 -7.20
N GLY A 54 -14.50 4.57 -8.37
CA GLY A 54 -13.82 5.70 -9.01
C GLY A 54 -12.32 5.78 -8.74
N TYR A 55 -11.78 5.01 -7.78
CA TYR A 55 -10.37 5.05 -7.36
C TYR A 55 -9.57 3.79 -7.73
N ALA A 56 -10.02 3.06 -8.75
CA ALA A 56 -9.33 1.85 -9.21
C ALA A 56 -7.88 2.14 -9.64
N GLU A 57 -7.62 3.27 -10.29
CA GLU A 57 -6.27 3.68 -10.70
C GLU A 57 -5.35 3.93 -9.49
N ALA A 58 -5.88 4.53 -8.42
CA ALA A 58 -5.14 4.77 -7.18
C ALA A 58 -4.71 3.44 -6.54
N ALA A 59 -5.62 2.47 -6.49
CA ALA A 59 -5.32 1.13 -5.99
C ALA A 59 -4.28 0.39 -6.85
N GLN A 60 -4.35 0.50 -8.18
CA GLN A 60 -3.36 -0.11 -9.07
C GLN A 60 -1.98 0.53 -8.91
N THR A 61 -1.91 1.86 -8.83
CA THR A 61 -0.65 2.59 -8.59
C THR A 61 -0.03 2.20 -7.24
N ALA A 62 -0.86 2.08 -6.21
CA ALA A 62 -0.44 1.64 -4.89
C ALA A 62 0.07 0.18 -4.90
N ALA A 63 -0.60 -0.72 -5.60
CA ALA A 63 -0.17 -2.11 -5.76
C ALA A 63 1.18 -2.23 -6.47
N ASP A 64 1.40 -1.45 -7.53
CA ASP A 64 2.68 -1.40 -8.25
C ASP A 64 3.82 -0.90 -7.34
N ALA A 65 3.55 0.11 -6.49
CA ALA A 65 4.51 0.57 -5.49
C ALA A 65 4.83 -0.50 -4.43
N VAL A 66 3.80 -1.19 -3.89
CA VAL A 66 3.98 -2.30 -2.93
C VAL A 66 4.73 -3.47 -3.57
N ARG A 67 4.49 -3.76 -4.85
CA ARG A 67 5.22 -4.78 -5.59
C ARG A 67 6.71 -4.45 -5.69
N ARG A 68 7.06 -3.21 -5.99
CA ARG A 68 8.45 -2.75 -5.98
C ARG A 68 9.08 -2.82 -4.60
N PHE A 69 8.33 -2.46 -3.55
CA PHE A 69 8.77 -2.62 -2.18
C PHE A 69 9.08 -4.09 -1.84
N ALA A 70 8.21 -5.02 -2.23
CA ALA A 70 8.40 -6.45 -1.99
C ALA A 70 9.57 -7.07 -2.78
N ASP A 71 9.88 -6.52 -3.97
CA ASP A 71 10.99 -6.95 -4.81
C ASP A 71 12.34 -6.33 -4.38
N SER A 72 12.30 -5.21 -3.65
CA SER A 72 13.49 -4.50 -3.22
C SER A 72 14.22 -5.25 -2.09
N PRO A 73 15.53 -5.52 -2.21
CA PRO A 73 16.28 -6.34 -1.25
C PRO A 73 16.55 -5.70 0.13
N PHE A 74 16.05 -4.48 0.39
CA PHE A 74 16.30 -3.75 1.63
C PHE A 74 15.00 -3.21 2.23
N GLY A 75 14.45 -3.96 3.19
CA GLY A 75 13.53 -3.48 4.21
C GLY A 75 14.30 -3.11 5.48
N ASP A 76 15.09 -2.04 5.43
CA ASP A 76 15.69 -1.41 6.62
C ASP A 76 15.30 0.08 6.59
N ALA A 77 14.29 0.40 7.39
CA ALA A 77 13.88 1.74 7.77
C ALA A 77 13.69 1.72 9.29
#